data_AF-A0A662BZ35-F1
#
_entry.id   AF-A0A662BZ35-F1
#
_cell.length_a   1.000
_cell.length_b   1.000
_cell.length_c   1.000
_cell.angle_alpha   90.00
_cell.angle_beta   90.00
_cell.angle_gamma   90.00
#
_symmetry.space_group_name_H-M   'P 1'
#
loop_
_entity.id
_entity.type
_entity.pdbx_description
1 polymer ?
#
loop_
_entity_poly.entity_id
_entity_poly.type
_entity_poly.pdbx_seq_one_letter_code
_entity_poly.pdbx_strand_id
1 'polypeptide(L)'
;MKHLITTKTKFFRLAFAMTMILFVAFACKKSEENLPPTITLLPGSGYVHSDTMLASGADIKLRVQMQKGDLNMTNFLIDVYTDSVSRYFDTGMNIEYLIWEGAFIKTLAPIEDWKFMVIDREGNATATSIKISLDTSAQFTPLLSYSPLDFGTQDNQQFGGCYNISDSSMYFHAAVAADTSLQKGIDMLCYYDDVDKNTITSSGANIEDGIFPVNPSNWSYINTTRYYETSLSADDFNTATNDSILLANYDEGEAKRKAKKLAVDDIYTFRTESGRLGIFKVNAVNGTNEGSINISLKVQE
;
A
#
# COMPACT_ATOMS: atom_id res chain seq x y z
N MET A 1 -55.82 -1.77 72.54
CA MET A 1 -55.27 -2.70 71.51
C MET A 1 -55.08 -2.02 70.15
N LYS A 2 -54.50 -0.81 70.08
CA LYS A 2 -54.24 -0.06 68.83
C LYS A 2 -52.85 0.61 68.76
N HIS A 3 -51.98 0.41 69.77
CA HIS A 3 -50.70 1.13 69.86
C HIS A 3 -49.46 0.29 69.51
N LEU A 4 -49.61 -1.00 69.17
CA LEU A 4 -48.46 -1.90 68.91
C LEU A 4 -48.16 -2.19 67.43
N ILE A 5 -48.99 -1.70 66.49
CA ILE A 5 -48.91 -2.10 65.07
C ILE A 5 -48.12 -1.09 64.22
N THR A 6 -47.99 0.16 64.66
CA THR A 6 -47.42 1.25 63.85
C THR A 6 -45.88 1.31 63.83
N THR A 7 -45.20 0.62 64.75
CA THR A 7 -43.73 0.69 64.89
C THR A 7 -42.99 -0.32 64.00
N LYS A 8 -43.62 -1.48 63.70
CA LYS A 8 -43.00 -2.53 62.88
C LYS A 8 -42.91 -2.16 61.39
N THR A 9 -43.85 -1.38 60.86
CA THR A 9 -43.88 -0.96 59.45
C THR A 9 -42.88 0.14 59.11
N LYS A 10 -42.49 0.99 60.08
CA LYS A 10 -41.43 2.01 59.89
C LYS A 10 -40.04 1.41 59.92
N PHE A 11 -39.79 0.41 60.76
CA PHE A 11 -38.51 -0.32 60.82
C PHE A 11 -38.26 -1.15 59.54
N PHE A 12 -39.32 -1.76 58.98
CA PHE A 12 -39.21 -2.55 57.74
C PHE A 12 -38.94 -1.68 56.49
N ARG A 13 -39.50 -0.46 56.43
CA ARG A 13 -39.24 0.50 55.34
C ARG A 13 -37.83 1.11 55.41
N LEU A 14 -37.28 1.31 56.60
CA LEU A 14 -35.92 1.81 56.79
C LEU A 14 -34.87 0.73 56.43
N ALA A 15 -35.11 -0.52 56.81
CA ALA A 15 -34.25 -1.64 56.45
C ALA A 15 -34.25 -1.92 54.93
N PHE A 16 -35.39 -1.80 54.26
CA PHE A 16 -35.47 -1.99 52.81
C PHE A 16 -34.76 -0.86 52.04
N ALA A 17 -34.90 0.39 52.49
CA ALA A 17 -34.19 1.53 51.90
C ALA A 17 -32.66 1.46 52.09
N MET A 18 -32.19 0.98 53.25
CA MET A 18 -30.77 0.85 53.55
C MET A 18 -30.12 -0.34 52.81
N THR A 19 -30.88 -1.39 52.53
CA THR A 19 -30.42 -2.54 51.72
C THR A 19 -30.37 -2.18 50.23
N MET A 20 -31.31 -1.35 49.73
CA MET A 20 -31.31 -0.89 48.34
C MET A 20 -30.14 0.08 48.04
N ILE A 21 -29.73 0.91 49.01
CA ILE A 21 -28.55 1.79 48.87
C ILE A 21 -27.22 1.00 48.83
N LEU A 22 -27.14 -0.15 49.51
CA LEU A 22 -25.94 -1.01 49.45
C LEU A 22 -25.74 -1.71 48.09
N PHE A 23 -26.82 -1.99 47.35
CA PHE A 23 -26.71 -2.63 46.02
C PHE A 23 -26.28 -1.65 44.91
N VAL A 24 -26.51 -0.34 45.05
CA VAL A 24 -26.06 0.65 44.06
C VAL A 24 -24.57 0.97 44.20
N ALA A 25 -23.99 0.78 45.39
CA ALA A 25 -22.56 1.06 45.65
C ALA A 25 -21.59 0.03 45.04
N PHE A 26 -22.06 -1.18 44.71
CA PHE A 26 -21.24 -2.25 44.11
C PHE A 26 -21.40 -2.40 42.59
N ALA A 27 -22.34 -1.68 41.96
CA ALA A 27 -22.62 -1.80 40.54
C ALA A 27 -21.69 -0.96 39.64
N CYS A 28 -20.87 -0.08 40.24
CA CYS A 28 -19.90 0.72 39.50
C CYS A 28 -18.49 0.18 39.71
N LYS A 29 -18.22 -1.05 39.21
CA LYS A 29 -16.82 -1.42 38.93
C LYS A 29 -16.37 -0.52 37.79
N LYS A 30 -15.46 0.41 38.09
CA LYS A 30 -14.71 1.13 37.06
C LYS A 30 -14.02 0.03 36.24
N SER A 31 -14.41 -0.16 34.98
CA SER A 31 -13.67 -1.03 34.09
C SER A 31 -12.25 -0.49 34.03
N GLU A 32 -11.26 -1.35 34.29
CA GLU A 32 -9.88 -1.01 33.95
C GLU A 32 -9.85 -0.92 32.42
N GLU A 33 -9.81 0.30 31.89
CA GLU A 33 -9.61 0.53 30.47
C GLU A 33 -8.16 0.16 30.16
N ASN A 34 -7.98 -0.75 29.21
CA ASN A 34 -6.66 -1.11 28.70
C ASN A 34 -5.99 0.14 28.10
N LEU A 35 -4.71 0.32 28.40
CA LEU A 35 -3.92 1.38 27.79
C LEU A 35 -3.85 1.15 26.27
N PRO A 36 -4.13 2.19 25.46
CA PRO A 36 -4.05 2.08 24.02
C PRO A 36 -2.59 1.95 23.55
N PRO A 37 -2.36 1.47 22.32
CA PRO A 37 -1.04 1.50 21.72
C PRO A 37 -0.53 2.93 21.53
N THR A 38 0.77 3.07 21.30
CA THR A 38 1.44 4.35 21.00
C THR A 38 2.03 4.32 19.60
N ILE A 39 2.09 5.50 18.97
CA ILE A 39 2.64 5.67 17.62
C ILE A 39 3.43 6.99 17.56
N THR A 40 4.63 6.92 16.99
CA THR A 40 5.57 8.05 16.90
C THR A 40 6.26 8.05 15.55
N LEU A 41 6.31 9.20 14.89
CA LEU A 41 7.16 9.41 13.72
C LEU A 41 8.61 9.65 14.19
N LEU A 42 9.53 8.80 13.72
CA LEU A 42 10.93 8.88 14.12
C LEU A 42 11.70 9.84 13.20
N PRO A 43 12.48 10.78 13.76
CA PRO A 43 13.37 11.61 12.94
C PRO A 43 14.52 10.79 12.36
N GLY A 44 15.12 11.30 11.30
CA GLY A 44 16.31 10.74 10.68
C GLY A 44 16.63 11.43 9.36
N SER A 45 17.85 11.24 8.86
CA SER A 45 18.22 11.78 7.55
C SER A 45 17.30 11.21 6.47
N GLY A 46 16.67 12.09 5.69
CA GLY A 46 15.73 11.71 4.63
C GLY A 46 14.33 11.33 5.09
N TYR A 47 14.05 11.21 6.40
CA TYR A 47 12.73 10.85 6.91
C TYR A 47 11.85 12.07 7.21
N VAL A 48 10.63 12.06 6.69
CA VAL A 48 9.60 13.04 7.02
C VAL A 48 8.95 12.66 8.36
N HIS A 49 8.98 13.58 9.32
CA HIS A 49 8.51 13.34 10.70
C HIS A 49 7.80 14.54 11.32
N SER A 50 7.63 15.63 10.56
CA SER A 50 6.89 16.83 10.93
C SER A 50 6.34 17.50 9.66
N ASP A 51 5.46 18.47 9.84
CA ASP A 51 4.90 19.25 8.73
C ASP A 51 6.02 19.82 7.85
N THR A 52 5.86 19.67 6.54
CA THR A 52 6.88 20.06 5.58
C THR A 52 6.28 20.44 4.23
N MET A 53 7.15 20.85 3.31
CA MET A 53 6.82 21.13 1.93
C MET A 53 7.72 20.31 1.02
N LEU A 54 7.14 19.66 0.01
CA LEU A 54 7.86 18.81 -0.93
C LEU A 54 7.38 19.07 -2.36
N ALA A 55 8.31 18.97 -3.31
CA ALA A 55 8.00 18.95 -4.74
C ALA A 55 7.09 17.76 -5.09
N SER A 56 6.23 17.91 -6.10
CA SER A 56 5.49 16.78 -6.64
C SER A 56 6.45 15.71 -7.17
N GLY A 57 6.13 14.44 -6.91
CA GLY A 57 6.97 13.30 -7.24
C GLY A 57 8.13 13.05 -6.28
N ALA A 58 8.41 13.95 -5.33
CA ALA A 58 9.45 13.72 -4.34
C ALA A 58 9.09 12.55 -3.41
N ASP A 59 10.11 11.77 -3.04
CA ASP A 59 10.00 10.69 -2.08
C ASP A 59 9.53 11.20 -0.71
N ILE A 60 8.49 10.57 -0.19
CA ILE A 60 8.04 10.68 1.20
C ILE A 60 8.51 9.42 1.92
N LYS A 61 9.70 9.46 2.50
CA LYS A 61 10.24 8.38 3.33
C LYS A 61 9.78 8.55 4.77
N LEU A 62 9.19 7.50 5.32
CA LEU A 62 8.59 7.51 6.65
C LEU A 62 9.20 6.41 7.50
N ARG A 63 9.44 6.73 8.77
CA ARG A 63 9.84 5.77 9.80
C ARG A 63 8.92 5.93 10.99
N VAL A 64 8.15 4.89 11.28
CA VAL A 64 7.08 4.93 12.28
C VAL A 64 7.36 3.89 13.34
N GLN A 65 7.51 4.33 14.58
CA GLN A 65 7.58 3.43 15.73
C GLN A 65 6.18 3.24 16.30
N MET A 66 5.80 1.99 16.53
CA MET A 66 4.57 1.62 17.20
C MET A 66 4.90 0.68 18.36
N GLN A 67 4.22 0.88 19.49
CA GLN A 67 4.39 0.06 20.68
C GLN A 67 3.04 -0.19 21.34
N LYS A 68 2.80 -1.43 21.76
CA LYS A 68 1.58 -1.79 22.47
C LYS A 68 1.41 -1.00 23.77
N GLY A 69 0.16 -0.80 24.16
CA GLY A 69 -0.18 -0.52 25.54
C GLY A 69 -0.27 -1.85 26.30
N ASP A 70 -1.48 -2.16 26.77
CA ASP A 70 -1.69 -3.42 27.50
C ASP A 70 -1.79 -4.62 26.55
N LEU A 71 -2.45 -4.43 25.39
CA LEU A 71 -2.72 -5.48 24.40
C LEU A 71 -1.88 -5.33 23.14
N ASN A 72 -1.58 -6.47 22.50
CA ASN A 72 -0.89 -6.48 21.21
C ASN A 72 -1.64 -5.69 20.14
N MET A 73 -0.86 -5.06 19.27
CA MET A 73 -1.34 -4.30 18.13
C MET A 73 -1.78 -5.25 17.03
N THR A 74 -2.93 -4.97 16.42
CA THR A 74 -3.53 -5.79 15.38
C THR A 74 -3.56 -5.13 14.02
N ASN A 75 -3.56 -3.80 13.93
CA ASN A 75 -3.60 -3.10 12.66
C ASN A 75 -2.72 -1.86 12.65
N PHE A 76 -2.07 -1.62 11.51
CA PHE A 76 -1.41 -0.36 11.21
C PHE A 76 -1.94 0.17 9.88
N LEU A 77 -2.40 1.41 9.90
CA LEU A 77 -3.08 2.08 8.80
C LEU A 77 -2.39 3.40 8.47
N ILE A 78 -2.34 3.73 7.17
CA ILE A 78 -1.95 5.04 6.67
C ILE A 78 -3.06 5.54 5.75
N ASP A 79 -3.73 6.61 6.17
CA ASP A 79 -4.71 7.34 5.36
C ASP A 79 -4.10 8.67 4.92
N VAL A 80 -4.33 9.05 3.67
CA VAL A 80 -3.94 10.36 3.14
C VAL A 80 -5.20 11.12 2.75
N TYR A 81 -5.34 12.33 3.30
CA TYR A 81 -6.49 13.20 3.05
C TYR A 81 -6.04 14.33 2.12
N THR A 82 -6.68 14.40 0.97
CA THR A 82 -6.58 15.49 -0.01
C THR A 82 -7.99 16.06 -0.21
N ASP A 83 -8.51 16.10 -1.44
CA ASP A 83 -9.93 16.32 -1.73
C ASP A 83 -10.78 15.07 -1.42
N SER A 84 -10.15 13.90 -1.38
CA SER A 84 -10.71 12.62 -0.96
C SER A 84 -9.82 11.95 0.09
N VAL A 85 -10.28 10.82 0.64
CA VAL A 85 -9.48 10.00 1.55
C VAL A 85 -9.05 8.74 0.82
N SER A 86 -7.75 8.46 0.82
CA SER A 86 -7.16 7.26 0.23
C SER A 86 -6.39 6.45 1.28
N ARG A 87 -6.66 5.14 1.34
CA ARG A 87 -5.94 4.19 2.20
C ARG A 87 -4.67 3.74 1.49
N TYR A 88 -3.52 4.29 1.88
CA TYR A 88 -2.23 3.97 1.26
C TYR A 88 -1.62 2.69 1.83
N PHE A 89 -1.90 2.40 3.10
CA PHE A 89 -1.38 1.20 3.75
C PHE A 89 -2.37 0.66 4.77
N ASP A 90 -2.59 -0.65 4.73
CA ASP A 90 -3.39 -1.40 5.69
C ASP A 90 -2.73 -2.75 5.90
N THR A 91 -2.33 -3.05 7.12
CA THR A 91 -1.81 -4.37 7.47
C THR A 91 -2.44 -4.89 8.75
N GLY A 92 -2.79 -6.17 8.72
CA GLY A 92 -3.07 -6.96 9.91
C GLY A 92 -1.76 -7.47 10.52
N MET A 93 -1.69 -7.50 11.84
CA MET A 93 -0.53 -7.96 12.60
C MET A 93 -0.95 -8.52 13.97
N ASN A 94 0.00 -9.04 14.74
CA ASN A 94 -0.20 -9.39 16.15
C ASN A 94 1.15 -9.27 16.85
N ILE A 95 1.51 -8.03 17.19
CA ILE A 95 2.86 -7.68 17.62
C ILE A 95 2.83 -6.70 18.80
N GLU A 96 3.91 -6.72 19.59
CA GLU A 96 4.07 -5.80 20.72
C GLU A 96 4.77 -4.50 20.35
N TYR A 97 5.66 -4.56 19.34
CA TYR A 97 6.52 -3.46 18.95
C TYR A 97 6.91 -3.61 17.47
N LEU A 98 6.95 -2.49 16.75
CA LEU A 98 7.42 -2.43 15.36
C LEU A 98 8.00 -1.07 15.04
N ILE A 99 9.13 -1.07 14.35
CA ILE A 99 9.58 0.07 13.54
C ILE A 99 9.25 -0.28 12.11
N TRP A 100 8.31 0.45 11.53
CA TRP A 100 7.94 0.33 10.12
C TRP A 100 8.65 1.42 9.32
N GLU A 101 9.18 1.04 8.16
CA GLU A 101 9.73 1.97 7.17
C GLU A 101 8.96 1.80 5.86
N GLY A 102 8.68 2.91 5.19
CA GLY A 102 8.08 2.88 3.87
C GLY A 102 8.32 4.19 3.12
N ALA A 103 8.15 4.11 1.81
CA ALA A 103 8.38 5.23 0.90
C ALA A 103 7.18 5.38 -0.03
N PHE A 104 6.66 6.60 -0.08
CA PHE A 104 5.60 7.02 -1.00
C PHE A 104 6.09 8.21 -1.83
N ILE A 105 5.21 8.79 -2.64
CA ILE A 105 5.50 9.98 -3.42
C ILE A 105 4.54 11.11 -3.07
N LYS A 106 5.03 12.34 -3.13
CA LYS A 106 4.20 13.54 -3.05
C LYS A 106 3.36 13.67 -4.32
N THR A 107 2.05 13.82 -4.19
CA THR A 107 1.12 14.02 -5.32
C THR A 107 1.05 15.50 -5.74
N LEU A 108 0.21 15.81 -6.72
CA LEU A 108 -0.12 17.18 -7.12
C LEU A 108 -1.10 17.89 -6.16
N ALA A 109 -1.61 17.22 -5.12
CA ALA A 109 -2.52 17.85 -4.17
C ALA A 109 -1.84 19.01 -3.43
N PRO A 110 -2.47 20.20 -3.29
CA PRO A 110 -1.86 21.35 -2.62
C PRO A 110 -1.43 21.04 -1.18
N ILE A 111 -2.23 20.23 -0.48
CA ILE A 111 -1.98 19.75 0.88
C ILE A 111 -2.35 18.28 0.93
N GLU A 112 -1.47 17.48 1.52
CA GLU A 112 -1.76 16.12 1.95
C GLU A 112 -1.69 16.06 3.48
N ASP A 113 -2.80 15.69 4.13
CA ASP A 113 -2.81 15.37 5.55
C ASP A 113 -2.62 13.86 5.71
N TRP A 114 -1.45 13.46 6.19
CA TRP A 114 -1.09 12.07 6.37
C TRP A 114 -1.42 11.65 7.79
N LYS A 115 -2.28 10.65 7.95
CA LYS A 115 -2.70 10.11 9.25
C LYS A 115 -2.23 8.69 9.40
N PHE A 116 -1.45 8.47 10.46
CA PHE A 116 -0.93 7.16 10.85
C PHE A 116 -1.74 6.66 12.04
N MET A 117 -2.29 5.45 11.96
CA MET A 117 -3.13 4.90 13.01
C MET A 117 -2.71 3.47 13.35
N VAL A 118 -2.58 3.19 14.65
CA VAL A 118 -2.35 1.84 15.17
C VAL A 118 -3.51 1.44 16.08
N ILE A 119 -3.96 0.19 15.96
CA ILE A 119 -5.14 -0.35 16.63
C ILE A 119 -4.74 -1.64 17.36
N ASP A 120 -5.28 -1.87 18.56
CA ASP A 120 -5.16 -3.14 19.28
C ASP A 120 -6.36 -4.08 19.07
N ARG A 121 -6.27 -5.29 19.64
CA ARG A 121 -7.30 -6.33 19.48
C ARG A 121 -8.68 -5.98 20.05
N GLU A 122 -8.76 -5.01 20.96
CA GLU A 122 -10.02 -4.53 21.54
C GLU A 122 -10.55 -3.29 20.82
N GLY A 123 -9.84 -2.81 19.79
CA GLY A 123 -10.21 -1.66 18.99
C GLY A 123 -9.72 -0.33 19.56
N ASN A 124 -8.88 -0.34 20.59
CA ASN A 124 -8.28 0.91 21.08
C ASN A 124 -7.27 1.39 20.04
N ALA A 125 -7.42 2.64 19.62
CA ALA A 125 -6.65 3.22 18.52
C ALA A 125 -5.95 4.52 18.94
N THR A 126 -4.73 4.69 18.47
CA THR A 126 -3.98 5.95 18.58
C THR A 126 -3.53 6.38 17.19
N ALA A 127 -3.54 7.68 16.94
CA ALA A 127 -3.09 8.24 15.68
C ALA A 127 -2.15 9.44 15.86
N THR A 128 -1.29 9.65 14.88
CA THR A 128 -0.48 10.86 14.70
C THR A 128 -0.60 11.33 13.25
N SER A 129 -0.26 12.59 12.97
CA SER A 129 -0.41 13.17 11.63
C SER A 129 0.71 14.15 11.28
N ILE A 130 0.93 14.31 9.98
CA ILE A 130 1.77 15.38 9.38
C ILE A 130 1.04 15.96 8.19
N LYS A 131 1.28 17.25 7.93
CA LYS A 131 0.85 17.92 6.71
C LYS A 131 2.02 18.11 5.76
N ILE A 132 1.86 17.67 4.53
CA ILE A 132 2.85 17.87 3.47
C ILE A 132 2.24 18.77 2.40
N SER A 133 2.77 19.99 2.29
CA SER A 133 2.34 20.97 1.29
C SER A 133 3.09 20.80 -0.02
N LEU A 134 2.45 21.15 -1.14
CA LEU A 134 3.10 21.15 -2.45
C LEU A 134 4.06 22.32 -2.60
N ASP A 135 5.32 22.02 -2.94
CA ASP A 135 6.27 23.01 -3.45
C ASP A 135 5.98 23.28 -4.94
N THR A 136 5.39 24.43 -5.23
CA THR A 136 5.05 24.83 -6.61
C THR A 136 6.24 25.39 -7.39
N SER A 137 7.43 25.46 -6.80
CA SER A 137 8.63 25.94 -7.48
C SER A 137 9.31 24.86 -8.33
N ALA A 138 9.05 23.59 -8.02
CA ALA A 138 9.61 22.45 -8.75
C ALA A 138 9.08 22.37 -10.18
N GLN A 139 9.95 21.95 -11.09
CA GLN A 139 9.60 21.72 -12.49
C GLN A 139 9.45 20.22 -12.75
N PHE A 140 8.57 19.86 -13.67
CA PHE A 140 8.41 18.50 -14.14
C PHE A 140 9.65 18.02 -14.88
N THR A 141 9.99 16.73 -14.73
CA THR A 141 11.15 16.12 -15.38
C THR A 141 10.74 15.42 -16.69
N PRO A 142 11.62 15.38 -17.70
CA PRO A 142 11.34 14.66 -18.94
C PRO A 142 11.10 13.15 -18.72
N LEU A 143 10.38 12.52 -19.65
CA LEU A 143 10.23 11.07 -19.70
C LEU A 143 11.27 10.43 -20.63
N LEU A 144 11.89 9.35 -20.16
CA LEU A 144 12.62 8.41 -21.00
C LEU A 144 11.63 7.53 -21.76
N SER A 145 11.71 7.53 -23.09
CA SER A 145 10.90 6.66 -23.95
C SER A 145 11.73 5.49 -24.45
N TYR A 146 11.21 4.28 -24.30
CA TYR A 146 11.85 3.05 -24.74
C TYR A 146 11.26 2.59 -26.09
N SER A 147 12.06 1.87 -26.87
CA SER A 147 11.53 1.10 -27.99
C SER A 147 10.45 0.12 -27.50
N PRO A 148 9.43 -0.20 -28.31
CA PRO A 148 8.43 -1.20 -27.92
C PRO A 148 9.07 -2.50 -27.44
N LEU A 149 8.56 -3.03 -26.33
CA LEU A 149 9.06 -4.22 -25.67
C LEU A 149 8.15 -5.41 -25.98
N ASP A 150 8.74 -6.50 -26.45
CA ASP A 150 8.07 -7.80 -26.58
C ASP A 150 8.35 -8.64 -25.34
N PHE A 151 7.34 -8.80 -24.48
CA PHE A 151 7.37 -9.72 -23.37
C PHE A 151 6.87 -11.09 -23.81
N GLY A 152 7.68 -12.12 -23.61
CA GLY A 152 7.25 -13.51 -23.69
C GLY A 152 6.57 -13.94 -22.38
N THR A 153 5.52 -14.74 -22.49
CA THR A 153 4.94 -15.47 -21.35
C THR A 153 5.81 -16.67 -20.96
N GLN A 154 5.45 -17.41 -19.92
CA GLN A 154 6.32 -18.36 -19.21
C GLN A 154 6.98 -19.45 -20.07
N ASP A 155 6.35 -19.88 -21.18
CA ASP A 155 6.85 -20.93 -22.06
C ASP A 155 7.38 -20.39 -23.40
N ASN A 156 7.38 -19.06 -23.59
CA ASN A 156 7.84 -18.41 -24.81
C ASN A 156 9.36 -18.60 -24.99
N GLN A 157 9.78 -19.09 -26.17
CA GLN A 157 11.18 -19.37 -26.50
C GLN A 157 11.85 -18.26 -27.33
N GLN A 158 11.10 -17.26 -27.79
CA GLN A 158 11.56 -16.19 -28.66
C GLN A 158 11.84 -14.90 -27.89
N PHE A 159 10.97 -14.54 -26.95
CA PHE A 159 11.03 -13.31 -26.18
C PHE A 159 11.20 -13.62 -24.69
N GLY A 160 12.06 -12.84 -24.02
CA GLY A 160 12.15 -12.90 -22.56
C GLY A 160 10.90 -12.29 -21.91
N GLY A 161 10.67 -12.62 -20.63
CA GLY A 161 9.50 -12.14 -19.89
C GLY A 161 9.82 -11.48 -18.57
N CYS A 162 11.10 -11.22 -18.28
CA CYS A 162 11.56 -10.49 -17.11
C CYS A 162 12.36 -9.26 -17.56
N TYR A 163 11.91 -8.06 -17.18
CA TYR A 163 12.51 -6.81 -17.62
C TYR A 163 13.07 -6.00 -16.46
N ASN A 164 14.29 -5.49 -16.64
CA ASN A 164 14.94 -4.53 -15.77
C ASN A 164 14.88 -3.16 -16.44
N ILE A 165 14.17 -2.22 -15.82
CA ILE A 165 13.95 -0.88 -16.39
C ILE A 165 15.24 -0.06 -16.32
N SER A 166 16.05 -0.26 -15.28
CA SER A 166 17.24 0.56 -15.01
C SER A 166 18.36 0.34 -16.02
N ASP A 167 18.52 -0.89 -16.52
CA ASP A 167 19.51 -1.22 -17.55
C ASP A 167 18.91 -1.50 -18.94
N SER A 168 17.57 -1.41 -19.06
CA SER A 168 16.81 -1.72 -20.27
C SER A 168 17.00 -3.16 -20.79
N SER A 169 17.26 -4.13 -19.91
CA SER A 169 17.53 -5.51 -20.31
C SER A 169 16.31 -6.43 -20.14
N MET A 170 16.13 -7.31 -21.13
CA MET A 170 15.10 -8.36 -21.15
C MET A 170 15.74 -9.73 -20.96
N TYR A 171 15.18 -10.53 -20.05
CA TYR A 171 15.66 -11.86 -19.69
C TYR A 171 14.53 -12.89 -19.74
N PHE A 172 14.88 -14.15 -19.99
CA PHE A 172 13.95 -15.28 -19.85
C PHE A 172 13.76 -15.64 -18.37
N HIS A 173 12.56 -16.11 -18.00
CA HIS A 173 12.22 -16.45 -16.62
C HIS A 173 13.17 -17.48 -16.01
N ALA A 174 13.54 -18.52 -16.79
CA ALA A 174 14.47 -19.55 -16.34
C ALA A 174 15.87 -19.01 -16.01
N ALA A 175 16.35 -18.01 -16.76
CA ALA A 175 17.65 -17.40 -16.51
C ALA A 175 17.64 -16.60 -15.19
N VAL A 176 16.60 -15.79 -14.98
CA VAL A 176 16.43 -15.02 -13.73
C VAL A 176 16.22 -15.94 -12.53
N ALA A 177 15.46 -17.02 -12.68
CA ALA A 177 15.26 -17.99 -11.62
C ALA A 177 16.57 -18.65 -11.14
N ALA A 178 17.52 -18.86 -12.06
CA ALA A 178 18.82 -19.47 -11.76
C ALA A 178 19.89 -18.48 -11.26
N ASP A 179 19.74 -17.18 -11.51
CA ASP A 179 20.74 -16.17 -11.20
C ASP A 179 20.20 -15.07 -10.27
N THR A 180 20.62 -15.14 -9.01
CA THR A 180 20.24 -14.17 -7.97
C THR A 180 20.74 -12.74 -8.23
N SER A 181 21.77 -12.57 -9.06
CA SER A 181 22.23 -11.23 -9.45
C SER A 181 21.27 -10.54 -10.41
N LEU A 182 20.59 -11.31 -11.28
CA LEU A 182 19.55 -10.80 -12.18
C LEU A 182 18.27 -10.45 -11.42
N GLN A 183 17.88 -11.28 -10.43
CA GLN A 183 16.65 -11.09 -9.64
C GLN A 183 16.54 -9.68 -9.03
N LYS A 184 17.66 -9.11 -8.58
CA LYS A 184 17.73 -7.77 -7.97
C LYS A 184 17.20 -6.65 -8.85
N GLY A 185 17.43 -6.76 -10.16
CA GLY A 185 17.12 -5.71 -11.12
C GLY A 185 15.76 -5.86 -11.78
N ILE A 186 15.05 -6.98 -11.58
CA ILE A 186 13.78 -7.20 -12.29
C ILE A 186 12.69 -6.34 -11.66
N ASP A 187 12.10 -5.47 -12.48
CA ASP A 187 10.98 -4.61 -12.12
C ASP A 187 9.65 -5.18 -12.65
N MET A 188 9.67 -5.86 -13.80
CA MET A 188 8.49 -6.38 -14.47
C MET A 188 8.68 -7.84 -14.89
N LEU A 189 7.65 -8.65 -14.71
CA LEU A 189 7.52 -10.00 -15.21
C LEU A 189 6.23 -10.12 -16.02
N CYS A 190 6.21 -11.03 -16.99
CA CYS A 190 5.04 -11.36 -17.80
C CYS A 190 4.64 -12.83 -17.61
N TYR A 191 3.34 -13.12 -17.55
CA TYR A 191 2.79 -14.47 -17.66
C TYR A 191 1.40 -14.48 -18.28
N TYR A 192 0.94 -15.69 -18.62
CA TYR A 192 -0.43 -15.98 -18.98
C TYR A 192 -0.97 -17.15 -18.15
N ASP A 193 -2.20 -17.05 -17.68
CA ASP A 193 -2.97 -18.19 -17.18
C ASP A 193 -4.46 -18.04 -17.56
N ASP A 194 -5.31 -18.96 -17.12
CA ASP A 194 -6.73 -18.89 -17.46
C ASP A 194 -7.56 -17.89 -16.63
N VAL A 195 -7.02 -17.41 -15.51
CA VAL A 195 -7.76 -16.57 -14.55
C VAL A 195 -7.41 -15.08 -14.75
N ASP A 196 -6.12 -14.78 -14.70
CA ASP A 196 -5.51 -13.48 -14.85
C ASP A 196 -5.24 -13.14 -16.32
N LYS A 197 -5.15 -14.14 -17.23
CA LYS A 197 -4.88 -13.94 -18.67
C LYS A 197 -3.53 -13.23 -18.86
N ASN A 198 -3.37 -12.45 -19.95
CA ASN A 198 -2.16 -11.69 -20.22
C ASN A 198 -1.89 -10.73 -19.06
N THR A 199 -0.78 -10.93 -18.35
CA THR A 199 -0.50 -10.23 -17.10
C THR A 199 0.93 -9.72 -17.06
N ILE A 200 1.08 -8.44 -16.69
CA ILE A 200 2.35 -7.86 -16.26
C ILE A 200 2.32 -7.71 -14.74
N THR A 201 3.39 -8.11 -14.07
CA THR A 201 3.49 -8.23 -12.62
C THR A 201 4.92 -7.97 -12.14
N SER A 202 5.17 -8.07 -10.84
CA SER A 202 6.53 -8.16 -10.27
C SER A 202 6.69 -9.41 -9.38
N SER A 203 7.90 -9.67 -8.87
CA SER A 203 8.17 -10.86 -8.05
C SER A 203 7.44 -10.84 -6.69
N GLY A 204 7.16 -9.65 -6.14
CA GLY A 204 6.40 -9.44 -4.90
C GLY A 204 4.87 -9.54 -5.02
N ALA A 205 4.35 -10.02 -6.15
CA ALA A 205 2.92 -9.92 -6.46
C ALA A 205 2.04 -11.08 -5.98
N ASN A 206 2.57 -12.01 -5.16
CA ASN A 206 1.87 -13.24 -4.76
C ASN A 206 1.36 -14.04 -5.97
N ILE A 207 2.28 -14.42 -6.85
CA ILE A 207 1.95 -15.20 -8.04
C ILE A 207 1.65 -16.64 -7.62
N GLU A 208 0.63 -17.23 -8.22
CA GLU A 208 0.16 -18.58 -7.95
C GLU A 208 1.24 -19.63 -8.29
N ASP A 209 1.31 -20.68 -7.49
CA ASP A 209 2.24 -21.79 -7.73
C ASP A 209 1.92 -22.49 -9.06
N GLY A 210 2.97 -22.88 -9.79
CA GLY A 210 2.84 -23.60 -11.05
C GLY A 210 2.78 -22.72 -12.30
N ILE A 211 2.67 -21.39 -12.17
CA ILE A 211 2.80 -20.46 -13.32
C ILE A 211 4.22 -20.47 -13.87
N PHE A 212 5.21 -20.44 -12.97
CA PHE A 212 6.63 -20.50 -13.32
C PHE A 212 7.27 -21.76 -12.76
N PRO A 213 8.31 -22.31 -13.41
CA PRO A 213 9.07 -23.44 -12.87
C PRO A 213 9.64 -23.17 -11.46
N VAL A 214 10.04 -21.92 -11.20
CA VAL A 214 10.41 -21.42 -9.88
C VAL A 214 9.56 -20.20 -9.59
N ASN A 215 8.72 -20.27 -8.55
CA ASN A 215 7.86 -19.16 -8.17
C ASN A 215 8.72 -17.94 -7.78
N PRO A 216 8.47 -16.74 -8.36
CA PRO A 216 9.13 -15.50 -7.97
C PRO A 216 9.03 -15.13 -6.48
N SER A 217 8.04 -15.66 -5.75
CA SER A 217 7.96 -15.51 -4.28
C SER A 217 9.11 -16.20 -3.54
N ASN A 218 9.81 -17.13 -4.19
CA ASN A 218 10.93 -17.88 -3.62
C ASN A 218 12.30 -17.29 -4.03
N TRP A 219 12.31 -16.15 -4.73
CA TRP A 219 13.55 -15.47 -5.11
C TRP A 219 14.26 -14.89 -3.89
N SER A 220 15.58 -14.73 -4.00
CA SER A 220 16.38 -14.11 -2.93
C SER A 220 16.13 -12.61 -2.82
N TYR A 221 15.71 -11.99 -3.93
CA TYR A 221 15.35 -10.58 -4.01
C TYR A 221 13.97 -10.47 -4.64
N ILE A 222 13.07 -9.82 -3.91
CA ILE A 222 11.66 -9.69 -4.25
C ILE A 222 11.37 -8.19 -4.36
N ASN A 223 11.05 -7.74 -5.57
CA ASN A 223 10.71 -6.36 -5.87
C ASN A 223 9.20 -6.26 -6.10
N THR A 224 8.58 -5.21 -5.56
CA THR A 224 7.16 -4.94 -5.74
C THR A 224 6.96 -3.73 -6.64
N THR A 225 6.51 -3.98 -7.87
CA THR A 225 6.01 -2.93 -8.76
C THR A 225 4.49 -2.91 -8.62
N ARG A 226 3.93 -1.71 -8.47
CA ARG A 226 2.47 -1.50 -8.40
C ARG A 226 1.98 -0.82 -9.67
N TYR A 227 0.81 -1.23 -10.13
CA TYR A 227 0.20 -0.83 -11.39
C TYR A 227 -1.18 -0.25 -11.12
N TYR A 228 -1.49 0.86 -11.78
CA TYR A 228 -2.79 1.51 -11.75
C TYR A 228 -3.29 1.71 -13.18
N GLU A 229 -4.46 1.14 -13.48
CA GLU A 229 -5.10 1.30 -14.78
C GLU A 229 -5.66 2.71 -14.90
N THR A 230 -5.34 3.39 -16.00
CA THR A 230 -5.73 4.77 -16.22
C THR A 230 -6.91 4.86 -17.19
N SER A 231 -7.53 6.04 -17.25
CA SER A 231 -8.50 6.40 -18.29
C SER A 231 -7.88 7.21 -19.43
N LEU A 232 -6.54 7.25 -19.50
CA LEU A 232 -5.81 7.99 -20.54
C LEU A 232 -6.07 7.39 -21.92
N SER A 233 -6.05 8.24 -22.94
CA SER A 233 -6.11 7.80 -24.33
C SER A 233 -4.72 7.48 -24.89
N ALA A 234 -4.69 6.78 -26.02
CA ALA A 234 -3.45 6.57 -26.76
C ALA A 234 -2.77 7.89 -27.17
N ASP A 235 -3.55 8.94 -27.45
CA ASP A 235 -3.02 10.26 -27.77
C ASP A 235 -2.38 10.95 -26.55
N ASP A 236 -2.98 10.82 -25.37
CA ASP A 236 -2.37 11.31 -24.12
C ASP A 236 -1.04 10.60 -23.86
N PHE A 237 -1.00 9.27 -24.04
CA PHE A 237 0.23 8.50 -23.92
C PHE A 237 1.28 8.97 -24.93
N ASN A 238 0.92 9.15 -26.20
CA ASN A 238 1.86 9.53 -27.25
C ASN A 238 2.44 10.93 -27.02
N THR A 239 1.60 11.87 -26.59
CA THR A 239 1.97 13.27 -26.36
C THR A 239 2.62 13.53 -24.99
N ALA A 240 2.64 12.55 -24.09
CA ALA A 240 3.35 12.63 -22.81
C ALA A 240 4.85 12.88 -22.98
N THR A 241 5.33 14.04 -22.52
CA THR A 241 6.75 14.45 -22.60
C THR A 241 7.44 14.56 -21.23
N ASN A 242 6.68 14.67 -20.14
CA ASN A 242 7.22 14.84 -18.79
C ASN A 242 6.38 14.07 -17.76
N ASP A 243 6.91 13.95 -16.54
CA ASP A 243 6.34 13.17 -15.44
C ASP A 243 5.04 13.72 -14.85
N SER A 244 4.57 14.90 -15.26
CA SER A 244 3.28 15.45 -14.81
C SER A 244 2.11 14.52 -15.08
N ILE A 245 2.11 13.83 -16.24
CA ILE A 245 1.06 12.87 -16.57
C ILE A 245 1.08 11.65 -15.65
N LEU A 246 2.28 11.23 -15.21
CA LEU A 246 2.43 10.11 -14.29
C LEU A 246 1.90 10.50 -12.91
N LEU A 247 2.31 11.67 -12.42
CA LEU A 247 1.94 12.21 -11.11
C LEU A 247 0.43 12.51 -11.02
N ALA A 248 -0.20 12.90 -12.12
CA ALA A 248 -1.63 13.16 -12.18
C ALA A 248 -2.49 11.90 -12.27
N ASN A 249 -1.93 10.78 -12.76
CA ASN A 249 -2.70 9.57 -13.09
C ASN A 249 -2.23 8.31 -12.35
N TYR A 250 -1.35 8.43 -11.36
CA TYR A 250 -0.98 7.33 -10.48
C TYR A 250 -1.65 7.49 -9.11
N ASP A 251 -2.37 6.45 -8.68
CA ASP A 251 -3.00 6.39 -7.36
C ASP A 251 -2.38 5.26 -6.55
N GLU A 252 -1.57 5.62 -5.55
CA GLU A 252 -0.86 4.65 -4.69
C GLU A 252 -1.83 3.78 -3.86
N GLY A 253 -2.97 4.35 -3.42
CA GLY A 253 -3.96 3.63 -2.62
C GLY A 253 -4.71 2.58 -3.42
N GLU A 254 -4.91 2.84 -4.71
CA GLU A 254 -5.62 1.92 -5.60
C GLU A 254 -4.71 1.04 -6.46
N ALA A 255 -3.41 1.35 -6.57
CA ALA A 255 -2.48 0.56 -7.38
C ALA A 255 -2.35 -0.90 -6.88
N LYS A 256 -2.43 -1.83 -7.82
CA LYS A 256 -2.42 -3.29 -7.60
C LYS A 256 -1.06 -3.89 -7.94
N ARG A 257 -0.74 -5.08 -7.44
CA ARG A 257 0.55 -5.75 -7.70
C ARG A 257 0.62 -6.46 -9.06
N LYS A 258 -0.50 -6.55 -9.78
CA LYS A 258 -0.63 -7.22 -11.08
C LYS A 258 -1.50 -6.36 -11.99
N ALA A 259 -1.06 -6.11 -13.22
CA ALA A 259 -1.86 -5.58 -14.33
C ALA A 259 -2.35 -6.78 -15.15
N LYS A 260 -3.61 -7.18 -14.95
CA LYS A 260 -4.18 -8.46 -15.43
C LYS A 260 -5.13 -8.22 -16.59
N LYS A 261 -5.43 -9.28 -17.35
CA LYS A 261 -6.41 -9.28 -18.45
C LYS A 261 -6.12 -8.20 -19.48
N LEU A 262 -4.84 -7.95 -19.71
CA LEU A 262 -4.37 -6.90 -20.61
C LEU A 262 -4.96 -7.08 -22.00
N ALA A 263 -5.51 -5.99 -22.52
CA ALA A 263 -6.07 -5.82 -23.84
C ALA A 263 -5.37 -4.68 -24.58
N VAL A 264 -5.52 -4.66 -25.90
CA VAL A 264 -4.94 -3.61 -26.75
C VAL A 264 -5.50 -2.24 -26.34
N ASP A 265 -4.62 -1.25 -26.33
CA ASP A 265 -4.86 0.15 -25.91
C ASP A 265 -5.06 0.37 -24.40
N ASP A 266 -4.98 -0.67 -23.57
CA ASP A 266 -4.91 -0.47 -22.12
C ASP A 266 -3.66 0.34 -21.74
N ILE A 267 -3.83 1.30 -20.83
CA ILE A 267 -2.76 2.18 -20.35
C ILE A 267 -2.69 2.13 -18.84
N TYR A 268 -1.51 1.78 -18.33
CA TYR A 268 -1.24 1.69 -16.90
C TYR A 268 -0.11 2.64 -16.51
N THR A 269 -0.30 3.38 -15.42
CA THR A 269 0.81 3.97 -14.66
C THR A 269 1.33 2.95 -13.67
N PHE A 270 2.61 3.04 -13.31
CA PHE A 270 3.21 2.14 -12.34
C PHE A 270 4.29 2.82 -11.52
N ARG A 271 4.60 2.21 -10.38
CA ARG A 271 5.72 2.58 -9.51
C ARG A 271 6.54 1.35 -9.16
N THR A 272 7.84 1.40 -9.41
CA THR A 272 8.78 0.32 -9.07
C THR A 272 9.08 0.29 -7.56
N GLU A 273 9.71 -0.78 -7.09
CA GLU A 273 10.21 -0.89 -5.71
C GLU A 273 11.18 0.25 -5.35
N SER A 274 11.99 0.70 -6.31
CA SER A 274 12.91 1.82 -6.16
C SER A 274 12.23 3.19 -6.15
N GLY A 275 10.91 3.24 -6.35
CA GLY A 275 10.09 4.46 -6.30
C GLY A 275 9.93 5.18 -7.63
N ARG A 276 10.51 4.65 -8.72
CA ARG A 276 10.45 5.27 -10.04
C ARG A 276 9.07 5.09 -10.66
N LEU A 277 8.50 6.17 -11.18
CA LEU A 277 7.23 6.15 -11.90
C LEU A 277 7.42 5.87 -13.39
N GLY A 278 6.45 5.17 -13.99
CA GLY A 278 6.35 5.04 -15.43
C GLY A 278 4.92 4.83 -15.89
N ILE A 279 4.77 4.74 -17.21
CA ILE A 279 3.52 4.47 -17.91
C ILE A 279 3.80 3.53 -19.06
N PHE A 280 2.93 2.56 -19.28
CA PHE A 280 2.96 1.73 -20.48
C PHE A 280 1.60 1.68 -21.17
N LYS A 281 1.64 1.49 -22.49
CA LYS A 281 0.48 1.19 -23.32
C LYS A 281 0.63 -0.20 -23.93
N VAL A 282 -0.43 -1.00 -23.88
CA VAL A 282 -0.47 -2.31 -24.54
C VAL A 282 -0.74 -2.13 -26.03
N ASN A 283 0.18 -2.59 -26.87
CA ASN A 283 0.05 -2.51 -28.33
C ASN A 283 -0.54 -3.80 -28.92
N ALA A 284 -0.21 -4.96 -28.35
CA ALA A 284 -0.68 -6.27 -28.80
C ALA A 284 -0.62 -7.30 -27.67
N VAL A 285 -1.51 -8.29 -27.71
CA VAL A 285 -1.50 -9.44 -26.81
C VAL A 285 -1.76 -10.74 -27.57
N ASN A 286 -1.08 -11.80 -27.15
CA ASN A 286 -1.30 -13.16 -27.61
C ASN A 286 -1.42 -14.07 -26.38
N GLY A 287 -2.65 -14.48 -26.05
CA GLY A 287 -2.98 -15.15 -24.79
C GLY A 287 -2.80 -16.66 -24.81
N THR A 288 -1.56 -17.13 -24.69
CA THR A 288 -1.21 -18.54 -24.43
C THR A 288 0.03 -18.61 -23.52
N ASN A 289 0.39 -19.80 -23.05
CA ASN A 289 1.61 -19.97 -22.25
C ASN A 289 2.89 -19.67 -23.02
N GLU A 290 2.89 -19.90 -24.34
CA GLU A 290 3.95 -19.53 -25.29
C GLU A 290 3.72 -18.17 -25.96
N GLY A 291 2.69 -17.44 -25.52
CA GLY A 291 2.23 -16.17 -26.05
C GLY A 291 3.15 -14.99 -25.73
N SER A 292 2.63 -13.79 -25.94
CA SER A 292 3.40 -12.56 -25.77
C SER A 292 2.53 -11.32 -25.52
N ILE A 293 3.16 -10.29 -24.97
CA ILE A 293 2.58 -8.95 -24.78
C ILE A 293 3.56 -7.94 -25.37
N ASN A 294 3.10 -7.10 -26.31
CA ASN A 294 3.88 -5.98 -26.80
C ASN A 294 3.42 -4.69 -26.11
N ILE A 295 4.35 -3.93 -25.53
CA ILE A 295 4.06 -2.65 -24.89
C ILE A 295 4.96 -1.52 -25.38
N SER A 296 4.44 -0.29 -25.34
CA SER A 296 5.26 0.93 -25.39
C SER A 296 5.45 1.45 -23.97
N LEU A 297 6.66 1.84 -23.61
CA LEU A 297 7.04 2.19 -22.24
C LEU A 297 7.66 3.59 -22.17
N LYS A 298 7.21 4.39 -21.21
CA LYS A 298 7.83 5.65 -20.81
C LYS A 298 8.06 5.68 -19.30
N VAL A 299 9.20 6.19 -18.85
CA VAL A 299 9.58 6.17 -17.42
C VAL A 299 10.20 7.50 -17.04
N GLN A 300 10.00 7.95 -15.81
CA GLN A 300 10.70 9.09 -15.25
C GLN A 300 12.23 8.88 -15.29
N GLU A 301 12.96 9.94 -15.64
CA GLU A 301 14.44 9.97 -15.67
C GLU A 301 15.06 9.72 -14.28
#